data_AF-A0A535AXR4-F1
#
_entry.id   AF-A0A535AXR4-F1
#
_cell.length_a   1.000
_cell.length_b   1.000
_cell.length_c   1.000
_cell.angle_alpha   90.00
_cell.angle_beta   90.00
_cell.angle_gamma   90.00
#
_symmetry.space_group_name_H-M   'P 1'
#
loop_
_entity.id
_entity.type
_entity.pdbx_description
1 polymer ?
#
loop_
_entity_poly.entity_id
_entity_poly.type
_entity_poly.pdbx_seq_one_letter_code
_entity_poly.pdbx_strand_id
1 'polypeptide(L)'
;MISGRPVLMRHLSLLVLLPFAVVAITAPKPSSAISSGTTRVSVANDGAEANAESIGGSISATGRFVVFSSEASNLVVGDNNNCPQITRGCVDVFISDTLAGSTELINKSSDEVQSEGGNFGGETTPDGQFVTFSSASAALVPGDTNGRWDGFVRDRVAGTTERVTVSSDELEGNGDSWVNGISDDGRFILFTSSADNLVPGDTNPMFFDLFVRDRSLGTTEIITVDKDGGPANSGSDGGVISSDGRFVAFVSSATDLTDDELGPFANVFVRDRLTGRTELVSVASGGGGGNELSGEIFTSWSHPVSISADGRYVAFDSRATDLVSGDGGGWDVFVRDRALGLTSKVSLNINGSNADGDSFAPTISANGRYVSYMSSASDLVPGDTNGLPGSDLFDVFVRDLRAGINTRANVDSSGSEAEYGSRSENGSISGDGGSVAFRSNARNLVPGDNNNLTDVFLRHLGDADGDGAWDPFDTCPMNSDCDSDSVPDGVDNCPNWPNATQTLPPWPVPAGDPDCDGFTSNTEKAVGTAPLAHCGSNAWPADVNNNGFSEISDVVALVNYFWLAVPPALARYDIAPDPPNGFVDITDIVRMLGFFGQQCSP
;
A
#
# COMPACT_ATOMS: atom_id res chain seq x y z
N MET A 1 -27.29 -44.55 66.55
CA MET A 1 -26.29 -43.48 66.46
C MET A 1 -25.40 -43.77 65.26
N ILE A 2 -25.41 -42.87 64.25
CA ILE A 2 -24.27 -42.39 63.43
C ILE A 2 -23.38 -43.48 62.82
N SER A 3 -23.09 -43.65 61.53
CA SER A 3 -23.10 -42.86 60.28
C SER A 3 -22.69 -43.87 59.18
N GLY A 4 -23.35 -43.99 58.02
CA GLY A 4 -23.05 -43.15 56.85
C GLY A 4 -21.72 -43.51 56.15
N ARG A 5 -21.68 -44.52 55.28
CA ARG A 5 -20.56 -44.72 54.32
C ARG A 5 -21.12 -44.91 52.89
N PRO A 6 -20.61 -44.17 51.89
CA PRO A 6 -21.14 -44.16 50.53
C PRO A 6 -20.57 -45.28 49.64
N VAL A 7 -21.38 -45.71 48.68
CA VAL A 7 -21.05 -46.64 47.60
C VAL A 7 -20.25 -45.89 46.52
N LEU A 8 -19.02 -46.35 46.24
CA LEU A 8 -18.19 -45.81 45.15
C LEU A 8 -18.70 -46.38 43.79
N MET A 9 -19.30 -45.52 42.96
CA MET A 9 -19.46 -45.77 41.53
C MET A 9 -18.09 -45.60 40.85
N ARG A 10 -17.58 -46.65 40.20
CA ARG A 10 -16.44 -46.56 39.29
C ARG A 10 -16.93 -45.98 37.96
N HIS A 11 -16.66 -44.71 37.69
CA HIS A 11 -16.68 -44.18 36.34
C HIS A 11 -15.43 -44.65 35.60
N LEU A 12 -15.63 -45.38 34.51
CA LEU A 12 -14.62 -45.77 33.55
C LEU A 12 -14.36 -44.56 32.64
N SER A 13 -13.31 -43.78 32.90
CA SER A 13 -12.90 -42.71 31.99
C SER A 13 -12.23 -43.33 30.77
N LEU A 14 -12.90 -43.27 29.62
CA LEU A 14 -12.34 -43.60 28.31
C LEU A 14 -11.34 -42.48 27.94
N LEU A 15 -10.03 -42.76 28.04
CA LEU A 15 -8.99 -41.86 27.55
C LEU A 15 -8.92 -42.01 26.03
N VAL A 16 -9.57 -41.11 25.29
CA VAL A 16 -9.40 -41.02 23.83
C VAL A 16 -8.05 -40.36 23.58
N LEU A 17 -7.06 -41.16 23.18
CA LEU A 17 -5.79 -40.67 22.62
C LEU A 17 -6.09 -40.12 21.23
N LEU A 18 -6.30 -38.80 21.14
CA LEU A 18 -6.23 -38.08 19.87
C LEU A 18 -4.75 -38.07 19.41
N PRO A 19 -4.42 -38.48 18.18
CA PRO A 19 -3.07 -38.33 17.68
C PRO A 19 -2.79 -36.84 17.53
N PHE A 20 -1.81 -36.33 18.27
CA PHE A 20 -1.19 -35.05 17.97
C PHE A 20 -0.54 -35.18 16.58
N ALA A 21 -1.19 -34.63 15.56
CA ALA A 21 -0.51 -34.30 14.32
C ALA A 21 0.51 -33.21 14.65
N VAL A 22 1.78 -33.59 14.70
CA VAL A 22 2.86 -32.62 14.60
C VAL A 22 2.73 -32.03 13.21
N VAL A 23 2.09 -30.87 13.10
CA VAL A 23 2.25 -30.01 11.94
C VAL A 23 3.72 -29.59 12.00
N ALA A 24 4.54 -30.24 11.17
CA ALA A 24 5.84 -29.68 10.86
C ALA A 24 5.56 -28.33 10.22
N ILE A 25 5.78 -27.25 10.98
CA ILE A 25 5.96 -25.92 10.42
C ILE A 25 7.25 -26.05 9.62
N THR A 26 7.12 -26.41 8.35
CA THR A 26 8.20 -26.21 7.40
C THR A 26 8.44 -24.71 7.38
N ALA A 27 9.65 -24.28 7.72
CA ALA A 27 10.08 -22.93 7.40
C ALA A 27 9.70 -22.65 5.93
N PRO A 28 9.20 -21.44 5.61
CA PRO A 28 8.96 -21.09 4.22
C PRO A 28 10.22 -21.42 3.43
N LYS A 29 10.05 -22.09 2.28
CA LYS A 29 11.14 -22.18 1.31
C LYS A 29 11.64 -20.76 1.07
N PRO A 30 12.97 -20.52 0.97
CA PRO A 30 13.45 -19.23 0.51
C PRO A 30 12.72 -18.90 -0.79
N SER A 31 12.11 -17.71 -0.81
CA SER A 31 11.56 -17.12 -2.01
C SER A 31 12.67 -17.14 -3.07
N SER A 32 12.31 -17.41 -4.32
CA SER A 32 13.32 -17.34 -5.38
C SER A 32 13.62 -15.87 -5.60
N ALA A 33 14.89 -15.47 -5.49
CA ALA A 33 15.30 -14.07 -5.68
C ALA A 33 14.64 -13.49 -6.93
N ILE A 34 13.79 -12.47 -6.74
CA ILE A 34 13.10 -11.80 -7.85
C ILE A 34 13.98 -10.62 -8.23
N SER A 35 14.51 -10.61 -9.44
CA SER A 35 15.27 -9.45 -9.92
C SER A 35 14.36 -8.24 -10.06
N SER A 36 14.84 -7.07 -9.63
CA SER A 36 14.17 -5.81 -9.92
C SER A 36 14.08 -5.57 -11.44
N GLY A 37 13.04 -4.88 -11.88
CA GLY A 37 12.82 -4.62 -13.30
C GLY A 37 11.48 -3.98 -13.60
N THR A 38 11.40 -3.32 -14.75
CA THR A 38 10.19 -2.64 -15.23
C THR A 38 9.73 -3.28 -16.53
N THR A 39 8.46 -3.65 -16.58
CA THR A 39 7.82 -4.24 -17.76
C THR A 39 6.56 -3.47 -18.13
N ARG A 40 6.19 -3.49 -19.41
CA ARG A 40 4.89 -2.96 -19.85
C ARG A 40 3.83 -4.06 -19.72
N VAL A 41 2.72 -3.70 -19.10
CA VAL A 41 1.56 -4.56 -18.87
C VAL A 41 0.52 -4.41 -19.99
N SER A 42 0.36 -3.20 -20.53
CA SER A 42 -0.55 -2.87 -21.65
C SER A 42 -0.04 -3.42 -23.00
N VAL A 43 0.12 -4.74 -23.09
CA VAL A 43 0.57 -5.45 -24.29
C VAL A 43 -0.40 -6.55 -24.70
N ALA A 44 -0.44 -6.84 -25.99
CA ALA A 44 -1.13 -8.01 -26.54
C ALA A 44 -0.39 -9.31 -26.19
N ASN A 45 -1.05 -10.45 -26.39
CA ASN A 45 -0.49 -11.79 -26.12
C ASN A 45 0.78 -12.14 -26.94
N ASP A 46 1.06 -11.41 -28.01
CA ASP A 46 2.30 -11.54 -28.79
C ASP A 46 3.38 -10.52 -28.39
N GLY A 47 3.13 -9.73 -27.35
CA GLY A 47 4.00 -8.67 -26.85
C GLY A 47 3.85 -7.33 -27.58
N ALA A 48 2.94 -7.19 -28.55
CA ALA A 48 2.71 -5.92 -29.21
C ALA A 48 2.13 -4.87 -28.25
N GLU A 49 2.66 -3.66 -28.32
CA GLU A 49 2.20 -2.49 -27.55
C GLU A 49 0.75 -2.10 -27.90
N ALA A 50 0.02 -1.57 -26.92
CA ALA A 50 -1.28 -0.95 -27.10
C ALA A 50 -1.22 0.18 -28.16
N ASN A 51 -2.15 0.17 -29.11
CA ASN A 51 -2.22 1.18 -30.17
C ASN A 51 -3.02 2.45 -29.78
N ALA A 52 -3.47 2.54 -28.54
CA ALA A 52 -4.15 3.69 -27.94
C ALA A 52 -3.86 3.75 -26.42
N GLU A 53 -4.35 4.78 -25.73
CA GLU A 53 -4.06 5.02 -24.31
C GLU A 53 -4.54 3.87 -23.42
N SER A 54 -3.71 3.51 -22.44
CA SER A 54 -4.05 2.59 -21.36
C SER A 54 -3.94 3.31 -20.02
N ILE A 55 -4.93 3.09 -19.16
CA ILE A 55 -5.11 3.81 -17.90
C ILE A 55 -5.43 2.85 -16.75
N GLY A 56 -5.13 3.28 -15.53
CA GLY A 56 -5.29 2.45 -14.33
C GLY A 56 -4.05 1.60 -14.08
N GLY A 57 -4.24 0.34 -13.71
CA GLY A 57 -3.17 -0.58 -13.31
C GLY A 57 -3.34 -1.04 -11.87
N SER A 58 -4.48 -1.65 -11.54
CA SER A 58 -4.71 -2.25 -10.22
C SER A 58 -4.02 -3.61 -10.15
N ILE A 59 -3.07 -3.78 -9.23
CA ILE A 59 -2.34 -5.03 -9.05
C ILE A 59 -2.99 -5.91 -7.98
N SER A 60 -3.11 -7.21 -8.25
CA SER A 60 -3.54 -8.20 -7.26
C SER A 60 -2.56 -8.27 -6.08
N ALA A 61 -3.03 -8.72 -4.92
CA ALA A 61 -2.18 -8.88 -3.73
C ALA A 61 -0.97 -9.81 -3.95
N THR A 62 -1.04 -10.76 -4.89
CA THR A 62 0.08 -11.65 -5.24
C THR A 62 1.10 -11.02 -6.18
N GLY A 63 0.85 -9.80 -6.70
CA GLY A 63 1.70 -9.14 -7.69
C GLY A 63 1.58 -9.71 -9.12
N ARG A 64 0.76 -10.75 -9.32
CA ARG A 64 0.71 -11.49 -10.61
C ARG A 64 -0.27 -10.91 -11.62
N PHE A 65 -1.44 -10.49 -11.16
CA PHE A 65 -2.49 -10.01 -12.05
C PHE A 65 -2.57 -8.49 -12.00
N VAL A 66 -2.68 -7.85 -13.16
CA VAL A 66 -2.89 -6.40 -13.26
C VAL A 66 -4.13 -6.13 -14.10
N VAL A 67 -5.10 -5.44 -13.51
CA VAL A 67 -6.32 -4.99 -14.19
C VAL A 67 -6.12 -3.56 -14.68
N PHE A 68 -6.44 -3.30 -15.93
CA PHE A 68 -6.31 -1.98 -16.54
C PHE A 68 -7.42 -1.74 -17.56
N SER A 69 -7.63 -0.48 -17.90
CA SER A 69 -8.55 -0.09 -18.97
C SER A 69 -7.76 0.45 -20.16
N SER A 70 -8.21 0.19 -21.38
CA SER A 70 -7.50 0.65 -22.58
C SER A 70 -8.46 1.03 -23.70
N GLU A 71 -8.12 2.08 -24.45
CA GLU A 71 -8.79 2.44 -25.71
C GLU A 71 -8.22 1.64 -26.90
N ALA A 72 -7.22 0.78 -26.66
CA ALA A 72 -6.47 0.10 -27.70
C ALA A 72 -7.27 -1.07 -28.26
N SER A 73 -7.27 -1.22 -29.59
CA SER A 73 -8.08 -2.23 -30.32
C SER A 73 -7.29 -3.48 -30.67
N ASN A 74 -6.04 -3.56 -30.22
CA ASN A 74 -5.08 -4.59 -30.61
C ASN A 74 -4.58 -5.46 -29.46
N LEU A 75 -5.07 -5.25 -28.23
CA LEU A 75 -4.63 -6.03 -27.07
C LEU A 75 -5.15 -7.48 -27.11
N VAL A 76 -6.40 -7.66 -27.59
CA VAL A 76 -7.03 -8.97 -27.74
C VAL A 76 -7.70 -9.07 -29.11
N VAL A 77 -7.63 -10.25 -29.74
CA VAL A 77 -8.29 -10.48 -31.03
C VAL A 77 -9.80 -10.38 -30.88
N GLY A 78 -10.43 -9.57 -31.72
CA GLY A 78 -11.89 -9.39 -31.73
C GLY A 78 -12.36 -8.23 -30.86
N ASP A 79 -11.44 -7.56 -30.17
CA ASP A 79 -11.70 -6.28 -29.52
C ASP A 79 -12.05 -5.20 -30.55
N ASN A 80 -13.13 -4.48 -30.28
CA ASN A 80 -13.72 -3.51 -31.21
C ASN A 80 -13.84 -2.09 -30.63
N ASN A 81 -13.47 -1.85 -29.36
CA ASN A 81 -13.65 -0.57 -28.63
C ASN A 81 -14.97 0.12 -29.00
N ASN A 82 -16.06 -0.63 -28.98
CA ASN A 82 -17.32 -0.17 -29.53
C ASN A 82 -18.19 0.51 -28.45
N CYS A 83 -18.11 1.84 -28.41
CA CYS A 83 -18.97 2.68 -27.57
C CYS A 83 -19.66 3.75 -28.42
N PRO A 84 -20.72 3.44 -29.19
CA PRO A 84 -21.33 4.40 -30.12
C PRO A 84 -21.95 5.63 -29.43
N GLN A 85 -22.14 5.60 -28.11
CA GLN A 85 -22.65 6.71 -27.30
C GLN A 85 -21.54 7.61 -26.73
N ILE A 86 -20.27 7.20 -26.80
CA ILE A 86 -19.14 7.88 -26.18
C ILE A 86 -18.11 8.20 -27.26
N THR A 87 -17.72 9.48 -27.37
CA THR A 87 -16.83 9.96 -28.45
C THR A 87 -15.36 10.05 -28.04
N ARG A 88 -15.04 9.91 -26.74
CA ARG A 88 -13.69 9.87 -26.14
C ARG A 88 -13.74 9.09 -24.82
N GLY A 89 -12.70 8.34 -24.45
CA GLY A 89 -12.72 7.52 -23.23
C GLY A 89 -13.50 6.22 -23.37
N CYS A 90 -13.69 5.73 -24.60
CA CYS A 90 -14.25 4.40 -24.82
C CYS A 90 -13.16 3.37 -24.54
N VAL A 91 -13.18 2.84 -23.33
CA VAL A 91 -12.21 1.86 -22.87
C VAL A 91 -12.87 0.51 -22.67
N ASP A 92 -12.10 -0.52 -22.96
CA ASP A 92 -12.34 -1.88 -22.55
C ASP A 92 -11.49 -2.23 -21.34
N VAL A 93 -11.92 -3.23 -20.56
CA VAL A 93 -11.27 -3.66 -19.33
C VAL A 93 -10.49 -4.93 -19.61
N PHE A 94 -9.22 -4.95 -19.23
CA PHE A 94 -8.31 -6.05 -19.45
C PHE A 94 -7.69 -6.51 -18.14
N ILE A 95 -7.33 -7.79 -18.09
CA ILE A 95 -6.43 -8.35 -17.08
C ILE A 95 -5.19 -8.90 -17.77
N SER A 96 -4.01 -8.56 -17.24
CA SER A 96 -2.74 -9.17 -17.62
C SER A 96 -2.32 -10.16 -16.54
N ASP A 97 -1.96 -11.37 -16.95
CA ASP A 97 -1.24 -12.35 -16.12
C ASP A 97 0.25 -12.22 -16.43
N THR A 98 0.99 -11.57 -15.53
CA THR A 98 2.39 -11.18 -15.74
C THR A 98 3.31 -12.39 -15.74
N LEU A 99 2.90 -13.50 -15.11
CA LEU A 99 3.64 -14.75 -15.11
C LEU A 99 3.41 -15.55 -16.40
N ALA A 100 2.18 -15.55 -16.91
CA ALA A 100 1.85 -16.24 -18.16
C ALA A 100 2.19 -15.42 -19.42
N GLY A 101 2.35 -14.10 -19.27
CA GLY A 101 2.52 -13.17 -20.39
C GLY A 101 1.27 -13.05 -21.25
N SER A 102 0.08 -13.16 -20.63
CA SER A 102 -1.19 -13.17 -21.35
C SER A 102 -2.12 -12.04 -20.93
N THR A 103 -2.81 -11.45 -21.90
CA THR A 103 -3.81 -10.39 -21.73
C THR A 103 -5.19 -10.90 -22.17
N GLU A 104 -6.19 -10.67 -21.32
CA GLU A 104 -7.57 -11.11 -21.51
C GLU A 104 -8.54 -9.94 -21.36
N LEU A 105 -9.56 -9.87 -22.23
CA LEU A 105 -10.68 -8.93 -22.15
C LEU A 105 -11.68 -9.39 -21.07
N ILE A 106 -12.11 -8.49 -20.19
CA ILE A 106 -12.92 -8.78 -19.01
C ILE A 106 -14.40 -8.46 -19.20
N ASN A 107 -14.73 -7.32 -19.80
CA ASN A 107 -16.09 -6.81 -19.93
C ASN A 107 -16.88 -7.58 -21.01
N LYS A 108 -17.23 -8.83 -20.70
CA LYS A 108 -18.02 -9.73 -21.54
C LYS A 108 -19.22 -10.26 -20.75
N SER A 109 -20.29 -10.64 -21.43
CA SER A 109 -21.39 -11.41 -20.86
C SER A 109 -21.01 -12.88 -20.62
N SER A 110 -21.87 -13.63 -19.93
CA SER A 110 -21.70 -15.09 -19.74
C SER A 110 -21.77 -15.90 -21.06
N ASP A 111 -22.23 -15.29 -22.15
CA ASP A 111 -22.21 -15.87 -23.49
C ASP A 111 -20.95 -15.47 -24.29
N GLU A 112 -19.93 -14.93 -23.62
CA GLU A 112 -18.66 -14.43 -24.20
C GLU A 112 -18.82 -13.29 -25.21
N VAL A 113 -19.89 -12.51 -25.11
CA VAL A 113 -20.11 -11.33 -25.95
C VAL A 113 -19.55 -10.11 -25.23
N GLN A 114 -18.60 -9.41 -25.87
CA GLN A 114 -18.06 -8.13 -25.38
C GLN A 114 -19.18 -7.11 -25.16
N SER A 115 -19.10 -6.36 -24.06
CA SER A 115 -20.04 -5.29 -23.78
C SER A 115 -19.85 -4.13 -24.75
N GLU A 116 -20.97 -3.47 -25.00
CA GLU A 116 -21.06 -2.32 -25.89
C GLU A 116 -21.40 -1.09 -25.04
N GLY A 117 -20.53 -0.08 -25.00
CA GLY A 117 -20.67 1.09 -24.12
C GLY A 117 -19.46 1.36 -23.22
N GLY A 118 -19.52 2.44 -22.44
CA GLY A 118 -18.41 2.81 -21.56
C GLY A 118 -18.20 1.76 -20.46
N ASN A 119 -16.95 1.39 -20.25
CA ASN A 119 -16.54 0.48 -19.17
C ASN A 119 -15.49 1.16 -18.29
N PHE A 120 -15.34 0.66 -17.08
CA PHE A 120 -14.27 1.08 -16.20
C PHE A 120 -13.76 -0.10 -15.36
N GLY A 121 -12.45 -0.33 -15.37
CA GLY A 121 -11.84 -1.46 -14.67
C GLY A 121 -11.80 -1.27 -13.16
N GLY A 122 -12.07 -2.34 -12.42
CA GLY A 122 -11.95 -2.37 -10.96
C GLY A 122 -10.73 -3.16 -10.50
N GLU A 123 -10.92 -3.99 -9.49
CA GLU A 123 -9.89 -4.78 -8.82
C GLU A 123 -10.05 -6.28 -9.13
N THR A 124 -9.07 -7.09 -8.72
CA THR A 124 -9.13 -8.55 -8.88
C THR A 124 -8.71 -9.27 -7.61
N THR A 125 -9.25 -10.46 -7.39
CA THR A 125 -8.82 -11.33 -6.30
C THR A 125 -7.36 -11.76 -6.45
N PRO A 126 -6.67 -12.15 -5.35
CA PRO A 126 -5.25 -12.53 -5.38
C PRO A 126 -4.92 -13.66 -6.37
N ASP A 127 -5.87 -14.56 -6.63
CA ASP A 127 -5.76 -15.66 -7.58
C ASP A 127 -6.18 -15.30 -9.02
N GLY A 128 -6.66 -14.08 -9.23
CA GLY A 128 -7.15 -13.57 -10.50
C GLY A 128 -8.47 -14.18 -10.95
N GLN A 129 -9.19 -14.95 -10.12
CA GLN A 129 -10.44 -15.60 -10.55
C GLN A 129 -11.55 -14.58 -10.78
N PHE A 130 -11.76 -13.67 -9.82
CA PHE A 130 -12.80 -12.66 -9.89
C PHE A 130 -12.20 -11.31 -10.26
N VAL A 131 -12.81 -10.64 -11.23
CA VAL A 131 -12.46 -9.27 -11.64
C VAL A 131 -13.69 -8.40 -11.58
N THR A 132 -13.61 -7.26 -10.89
CA THR A 132 -14.69 -6.28 -10.84
C THR A 132 -14.54 -5.26 -11.96
N PHE A 133 -15.66 -4.78 -12.48
CA PHE A 133 -15.69 -3.69 -13.44
C PHE A 133 -17.06 -3.00 -13.42
N SER A 134 -17.12 -1.73 -13.83
CA SER A 134 -18.37 -1.00 -14.02
C SER A 134 -18.65 -0.82 -15.51
N SER A 135 -19.92 -0.82 -15.91
CA SER A 135 -20.31 -0.63 -17.30
C SER A 135 -21.68 0.03 -17.42
N ALA A 136 -21.88 0.84 -18.46
CA ALA A 136 -23.19 1.34 -18.86
C ALA A 136 -23.93 0.37 -19.83
N SER A 137 -23.39 -0.83 -20.06
CA SER A 137 -23.90 -1.75 -21.06
C SER A 137 -25.01 -2.66 -20.52
N ALA A 138 -26.21 -2.52 -21.06
CA ALA A 138 -27.35 -3.40 -20.78
C ALA A 138 -27.21 -4.84 -21.32
N ALA A 139 -26.08 -5.16 -21.98
CA ALA A 139 -25.87 -6.44 -22.65
C ALA A 139 -25.07 -7.46 -21.82
N LEU A 140 -24.54 -7.06 -20.65
CA LEU A 140 -23.69 -7.91 -19.82
C LEU A 140 -24.48 -9.01 -19.09
N VAL A 141 -25.69 -8.67 -18.64
CA VAL A 141 -26.59 -9.61 -17.94
C VAL A 141 -28.03 -9.47 -18.45
N PRO A 142 -28.81 -10.56 -18.48
CA PRO A 142 -30.24 -10.47 -18.78
C PRO A 142 -30.98 -9.62 -17.74
N GLY A 143 -31.87 -8.74 -18.19
CA GLY A 143 -32.73 -7.96 -17.29
C GLY A 143 -32.10 -6.68 -16.75
N ASP A 144 -30.96 -6.26 -17.29
CA ASP A 144 -30.47 -4.89 -17.14
C ASP A 144 -31.33 -3.94 -18.00
N THR A 145 -32.16 -3.13 -17.35
CA THR A 145 -33.12 -2.25 -18.04
C THR A 145 -33.16 -0.81 -17.53
N ASN A 146 -32.34 -0.47 -16.53
CA ASN A 146 -32.34 0.84 -15.89
C ASN A 146 -31.68 1.95 -16.74
N GLY A 147 -30.84 1.57 -17.71
CA GLY A 147 -30.05 2.51 -18.52
C GLY A 147 -29.04 3.32 -17.69
N ARG A 148 -28.52 2.72 -16.61
CA ARG A 148 -27.56 3.31 -15.66
C ARG A 148 -26.20 2.64 -15.78
N TRP A 149 -25.20 3.24 -15.14
CA TRP A 149 -23.97 2.53 -14.83
C TRP A 149 -24.24 1.48 -13.74
N ASP A 150 -23.79 0.26 -14.00
CA ASP A 150 -23.88 -0.86 -13.08
C ASP A 150 -22.51 -1.47 -12.82
N GLY A 151 -22.39 -2.13 -11.67
CA GLY A 151 -21.19 -2.84 -11.24
C GLY A 151 -21.32 -4.34 -11.46
N PHE A 152 -20.25 -4.95 -11.94
CA PHE A 152 -20.22 -6.35 -12.36
C PHE A 152 -19.00 -7.08 -11.77
N VAL A 153 -19.16 -8.40 -11.61
CA VAL A 153 -18.06 -9.34 -11.34
C VAL A 153 -17.98 -10.33 -12.49
N ARG A 154 -16.78 -10.48 -13.05
CA ARG A 154 -16.43 -11.54 -13.99
C ARG A 154 -15.73 -12.67 -13.25
N ASP A 155 -16.30 -13.87 -13.29
CA ASP A 155 -15.61 -15.11 -12.92
C ASP A 155 -14.90 -15.66 -14.15
N ARG A 156 -13.57 -15.55 -14.17
CA ARG A 156 -12.71 -15.98 -15.28
C ARG A 156 -12.60 -17.50 -15.40
N VAL A 157 -12.80 -18.22 -14.31
CA VAL A 157 -12.73 -19.69 -14.30
C VAL A 157 -14.05 -20.28 -14.78
N ALA A 158 -15.19 -19.73 -14.32
CA ALA A 158 -16.51 -20.18 -14.73
C ALA A 158 -16.98 -19.61 -16.08
N GLY A 159 -16.38 -18.50 -16.54
CA GLY A 159 -16.81 -17.79 -17.74
C GLY A 159 -18.14 -17.03 -17.56
N THR A 160 -18.47 -16.64 -16.33
CA THR A 160 -19.75 -16.01 -16.00
C THR A 160 -19.59 -14.56 -15.57
N THR A 161 -20.58 -13.74 -15.90
CA THR A 161 -20.68 -12.35 -15.46
C THR A 161 -21.98 -12.13 -14.71
N GLU A 162 -21.90 -11.47 -13.56
CA GLU A 162 -23.05 -11.12 -12.73
C GLU A 162 -23.03 -9.64 -12.35
N ARG A 163 -24.22 -9.04 -12.20
CA ARG A 163 -24.38 -7.68 -11.67
C ARG A 163 -24.41 -7.74 -10.14
N VAL A 164 -23.59 -6.92 -9.50
CA VAL A 164 -23.41 -6.89 -8.03
C VAL A 164 -23.99 -5.63 -7.38
N THR A 165 -24.41 -4.64 -8.18
CA THR A 165 -25.09 -3.41 -7.77
C THR A 165 -26.61 -3.60 -7.70
N VAL A 166 -27.04 -4.61 -6.95
CA VAL A 166 -28.45 -4.99 -6.78
C VAL A 166 -28.87 -4.94 -5.31
N SER A 167 -30.17 -4.85 -5.04
CA SER A 167 -30.72 -4.97 -3.69
C SER A 167 -30.65 -6.41 -3.16
N SER A 168 -30.96 -6.61 -1.88
CA SER A 168 -31.09 -7.95 -1.28
C SER A 168 -32.24 -8.79 -1.87
N ASP A 169 -33.15 -8.17 -2.62
CA ASP A 169 -34.23 -8.84 -3.35
C ASP A 169 -33.87 -9.03 -4.85
N GLU A 170 -32.59 -8.87 -5.22
CA GLU A 170 -32.07 -8.93 -6.60
C GLU A 170 -32.67 -7.89 -7.55
N LEU A 171 -33.16 -6.76 -7.01
CA LEU A 171 -33.67 -5.66 -7.83
C LEU A 171 -32.51 -4.76 -8.28
N GLU A 172 -32.58 -4.30 -9.52
CA GLU A 172 -31.61 -3.34 -10.05
C GLU A 172 -31.73 -1.98 -9.37
N GLY A 173 -30.58 -1.34 -9.15
CA GLY A 173 -30.51 0.05 -8.69
C GLY A 173 -31.19 0.98 -9.71
N ASN A 174 -31.84 2.03 -9.23
CA ASN A 174 -32.48 3.06 -10.06
C ASN A 174 -31.56 4.27 -10.36
N GLY A 175 -30.35 4.27 -9.81
CA GLY A 175 -29.29 5.27 -10.00
C GLY A 175 -27.99 4.65 -10.51
N ASP A 176 -27.02 5.49 -10.83
CA ASP A 176 -25.71 5.03 -11.30
C ASP A 176 -24.91 4.42 -10.14
N SER A 177 -24.19 3.33 -10.41
CA SER A 177 -23.38 2.59 -9.44
C SER A 177 -22.02 2.22 -10.02
N TRP A 178 -20.98 2.28 -9.20
CA TRP A 178 -19.60 1.92 -9.56
C TRP A 178 -18.99 1.02 -8.51
N VAL A 179 -18.31 -0.06 -8.95
CA VAL A 179 -17.52 -0.91 -8.04
C VAL A 179 -16.27 -0.18 -7.58
N ASN A 180 -15.94 -0.30 -6.30
CA ASN A 180 -14.73 0.28 -5.71
C ASN A 180 -13.72 -0.78 -5.28
N GLY A 181 -14.17 -1.94 -4.81
CA GLY A 181 -13.23 -2.98 -4.35
C GLY A 181 -13.85 -4.34 -4.07
N ILE A 182 -13.00 -5.34 -3.84
CA ILE A 182 -13.36 -6.76 -3.65
C ILE A 182 -12.54 -7.39 -2.53
N SER A 183 -13.17 -8.23 -1.69
CA SER A 183 -12.43 -9.04 -0.69
C SER A 183 -11.59 -10.13 -1.37
N ASP A 184 -10.55 -10.64 -0.70
CA ASP A 184 -9.60 -11.60 -1.28
C ASP A 184 -10.27 -12.91 -1.74
N ASP A 185 -11.31 -13.35 -1.04
CA ASP A 185 -12.12 -14.52 -1.40
C ASP A 185 -13.18 -14.23 -2.48
N GLY A 186 -13.26 -12.98 -2.93
CA GLY A 186 -14.23 -12.47 -3.88
C GLY A 186 -15.64 -12.31 -3.33
N ARG A 187 -15.92 -12.58 -2.06
CA ARG A 187 -17.28 -12.63 -1.51
C ARG A 187 -17.93 -11.27 -1.36
N PHE A 188 -17.19 -10.28 -0.86
CA PHE A 188 -17.71 -8.95 -0.56
C PHE A 188 -17.29 -7.97 -1.64
N ILE A 189 -18.27 -7.29 -2.25
CA ILE A 189 -18.02 -6.23 -3.23
C ILE A 189 -18.43 -4.90 -2.61
N LEU A 190 -17.48 -3.97 -2.54
CA LEU A 190 -17.75 -2.58 -2.18
C LEU A 190 -18.09 -1.79 -3.44
N PHE A 191 -19.15 -1.00 -3.38
CA PHE A 191 -19.56 -0.15 -4.48
C PHE A 191 -20.21 1.15 -3.98
N THR A 192 -20.05 2.22 -4.76
CA THR A 192 -20.70 3.52 -4.57
C THR A 192 -21.95 3.56 -5.44
N SER A 193 -23.06 4.10 -4.95
CA SER A 193 -24.31 4.22 -5.72
C SER A 193 -25.11 5.46 -5.36
N SER A 194 -25.82 6.04 -6.34
CA SER A 194 -26.84 7.08 -6.13
C SER A 194 -28.26 6.51 -6.10
N ALA A 195 -28.41 5.18 -6.04
CA ALA A 195 -29.70 4.52 -6.11
C ALA A 195 -30.36 4.44 -4.72
N ASP A 196 -31.60 4.92 -4.61
CA ASP A 196 -32.35 4.98 -3.34
C ASP A 196 -33.14 3.70 -3.02
N ASN A 197 -32.98 2.66 -3.85
CA ASN A 197 -33.76 1.43 -3.79
C ASN A 197 -32.93 0.16 -3.51
N LEU A 198 -31.63 0.31 -3.18
CA LEU A 198 -30.74 -0.82 -2.88
C LEU A 198 -30.96 -1.39 -1.47
N VAL A 199 -31.26 -0.51 -0.50
CA VAL A 199 -31.53 -0.89 0.90
C VAL A 199 -32.77 -0.15 1.40
N PRO A 200 -33.68 -0.80 2.16
CA PRO A 200 -34.82 -0.11 2.74
C PRO A 200 -34.40 1.03 3.69
N GLY A 201 -34.96 2.22 3.49
CA GLY A 201 -34.72 3.37 4.37
C GLY A 201 -33.60 4.31 3.90
N ASP A 202 -32.96 4.00 2.78
CA ASP A 202 -32.18 4.98 2.03
C ASP A 202 -33.13 6.11 1.57
N THR A 203 -32.88 7.32 2.06
CA THR A 203 -33.77 8.49 1.88
C THR A 203 -33.01 9.77 1.53
N ASN A 204 -31.73 9.65 1.18
CA ASN A 204 -30.80 10.72 0.83
C ASN A 204 -30.40 10.68 -0.66
N PRO A 205 -31.35 10.69 -1.62
CA PRO A 205 -31.11 10.41 -3.04
C PRO A 205 -30.29 11.48 -3.78
N MET A 206 -29.82 12.53 -3.10
CA MET A 206 -28.99 13.57 -3.71
C MET A 206 -27.49 13.30 -3.57
N PHE A 207 -27.09 12.27 -2.82
CA PHE A 207 -25.70 11.97 -2.51
C PHE A 207 -25.36 10.53 -2.89
N PHE A 208 -24.07 10.27 -3.06
CA PHE A 208 -23.55 8.92 -3.20
C PHE A 208 -23.37 8.26 -1.85
N ASP A 209 -23.82 7.01 -1.76
CA ASP A 209 -23.62 6.13 -0.61
C ASP A 209 -22.75 4.94 -0.98
N LEU A 210 -22.05 4.41 0.03
CA LEU A 210 -21.27 3.18 -0.10
C LEU A 210 -22.08 2.00 0.38
N PHE A 211 -22.00 0.91 -0.38
CA PHE A 211 -22.70 -0.33 -0.10
C PHE A 211 -21.74 -1.50 -0.18
N VAL A 212 -22.00 -2.55 0.61
CA VAL A 212 -21.33 -3.84 0.44
C VAL A 212 -22.35 -4.90 0.04
N ARG A 213 -22.04 -5.57 -1.07
CA ARG A 213 -22.75 -6.77 -1.53
C ARG A 213 -22.03 -8.01 -1.02
N ASP A 214 -22.74 -8.85 -0.27
CA ASP A 214 -22.31 -10.22 0.04
C ASP A 214 -22.84 -11.17 -1.05
N ARG A 215 -21.95 -11.60 -1.94
CA ARG A 215 -22.29 -12.50 -3.06
C ARG A 215 -22.73 -13.88 -2.60
N SER A 216 -22.25 -14.35 -1.44
CA SER A 216 -22.60 -15.67 -0.92
C SER A 216 -23.99 -15.70 -0.29
N LEU A 217 -24.40 -14.60 0.36
CA LEU A 217 -25.70 -14.50 1.02
C LEU A 217 -26.77 -13.82 0.17
N GLY A 218 -26.38 -13.11 -0.89
CA GLY A 218 -27.30 -12.32 -1.71
C GLY A 218 -27.83 -11.09 -0.97
N THR A 219 -27.05 -10.53 -0.04
CA THR A 219 -27.47 -9.38 0.77
C THR A 219 -26.66 -8.14 0.44
N THR A 220 -27.33 -6.99 0.42
CA THR A 220 -26.74 -5.67 0.22
C THR A 220 -27.00 -4.82 1.46
N GLU A 221 -25.95 -4.23 2.00
CA GLU A 221 -26.02 -3.31 3.15
C GLU A 221 -25.40 -1.95 2.82
N ILE A 222 -25.93 -0.91 3.45
CA ILE A 222 -25.37 0.44 3.39
C ILE A 222 -24.25 0.59 4.45
N ILE A 223 -23.12 1.16 4.04
CA ILE A 223 -21.95 1.37 4.88
C ILE A 223 -21.96 2.78 5.48
N THR A 224 -22.40 3.76 4.71
CA THR A 224 -22.38 5.19 5.04
C THR A 224 -23.61 5.60 5.84
N VAL A 225 -23.69 5.08 7.07
CA VAL A 225 -24.74 5.44 8.04
C VAL A 225 -24.19 6.35 9.13
N ASP A 226 -25.06 7.19 9.67
CA ASP A 226 -24.78 7.97 10.87
C ASP A 226 -24.44 7.05 12.06
N LYS A 227 -23.92 7.64 13.14
CA LYS A 227 -23.53 6.90 14.34
C LYS A 227 -24.67 6.11 15.03
N ASP A 228 -25.92 6.46 14.75
CA ASP A 228 -27.13 5.81 15.29
C ASP A 228 -27.75 4.80 14.29
N GLY A 229 -27.15 4.64 13.10
CA GLY A 229 -27.59 3.73 12.04
C GLY A 229 -28.64 4.33 11.07
N GLY A 230 -28.87 5.64 11.14
CA GLY A 230 -29.70 6.38 10.17
C GLY A 230 -28.91 6.83 8.94
N PRO A 231 -29.58 7.47 7.96
CA PRO A 231 -28.92 8.02 6.78
C PRO A 231 -27.92 9.12 7.16
N ALA A 232 -26.73 9.09 6.57
CA ALA A 232 -25.74 10.15 6.74
C ALA A 232 -26.22 11.48 6.15
N ASN A 233 -25.75 12.60 6.70
CA ASN A 233 -26.19 13.94 6.26
C ASN A 233 -25.45 14.50 5.03
N SER A 234 -24.53 13.75 4.43
CA SER A 234 -23.80 14.13 3.23
C SER A 234 -23.26 12.91 2.48
N GLY A 235 -22.71 13.14 1.29
CA GLY A 235 -22.17 12.09 0.43
C GLY A 235 -20.82 11.53 0.86
N SER A 236 -20.57 10.30 0.42
CA SER A 236 -19.34 9.56 0.67
C SER A 236 -18.85 8.93 -0.64
N ASP A 237 -17.54 8.79 -0.77
CA ASP A 237 -16.91 8.21 -1.97
C ASP A 237 -15.51 7.66 -1.65
N GLY A 238 -14.83 7.12 -2.67
CA GLY A 238 -13.44 6.67 -2.58
C GLY A 238 -13.26 5.49 -1.62
N GLY A 239 -14.26 4.62 -1.49
CA GLY A 239 -14.22 3.51 -0.55
C GLY A 239 -13.23 2.42 -0.94
N VAL A 240 -12.60 1.76 0.04
CA VAL A 240 -11.78 0.56 -0.11
C VAL A 240 -12.15 -0.46 0.97
N ILE A 241 -11.96 -1.76 0.70
CA ILE A 241 -12.36 -2.86 1.60
C ILE A 241 -11.16 -3.73 1.98
N SER A 242 -11.10 -4.18 3.24
CA SER A 242 -10.06 -5.11 3.70
C SER A 242 -10.20 -6.49 3.06
N SER A 243 -9.11 -7.26 3.06
CA SER A 243 -9.04 -8.61 2.46
C SER A 243 -10.11 -9.58 2.96
N ASP A 244 -10.48 -9.50 4.24
CA ASP A 244 -11.55 -10.32 4.85
C ASP A 244 -12.96 -9.72 4.67
N GLY A 245 -13.05 -8.55 4.04
CA GLY A 245 -14.28 -7.80 3.85
C GLY A 245 -14.75 -7.04 5.08
N ARG A 246 -14.11 -7.14 6.25
CA ARG A 246 -14.66 -6.62 7.52
C ARG A 246 -14.62 -5.11 7.63
N PHE A 247 -13.52 -4.48 7.20
CA PHE A 247 -13.30 -3.06 7.35
C PHE A 247 -13.48 -2.36 5.99
N VAL A 248 -14.21 -1.25 5.99
CA VAL A 248 -14.33 -0.38 4.83
C VAL A 248 -13.78 0.99 5.21
N ALA A 249 -12.71 1.44 4.54
CA ALA A 249 -12.21 2.80 4.67
C ALA A 249 -12.79 3.68 3.56
N PHE A 250 -13.14 4.93 3.84
CA PHE A 250 -13.81 5.80 2.87
C PHE A 250 -13.67 7.27 3.21
N VAL A 251 -13.92 8.13 2.23
CA VAL A 251 -14.00 9.58 2.40
C VAL A 251 -15.46 10.00 2.52
N SER A 252 -15.75 10.90 3.45
CA SER A 252 -17.10 11.46 3.59
C SER A 252 -17.08 12.92 4.00
N SER A 253 -18.02 13.69 3.45
CA SER A 253 -18.32 15.06 3.90
C SER A 253 -19.37 15.09 5.02
N ALA A 254 -19.85 13.93 5.47
CA ALA A 254 -20.86 13.83 6.51
C ALA A 254 -20.26 14.14 7.89
N THR A 255 -21.03 14.86 8.71
CA THR A 255 -20.59 15.32 10.05
C THR A 255 -21.18 14.50 11.18
N ASP A 256 -22.00 13.49 10.88
CA ASP A 256 -22.78 12.70 11.84
C ASP A 256 -22.43 11.20 11.86
N LEU A 257 -21.36 10.80 11.18
CA LEU A 257 -20.89 9.40 11.15
C LEU A 257 -20.27 8.94 12.48
N THR A 258 -19.82 9.88 13.31
CA THR A 258 -19.11 9.63 14.58
C THR A 258 -19.55 10.62 15.65
N ASP A 259 -19.06 10.46 16.88
CA ASP A 259 -19.27 11.42 17.97
C ASP A 259 -18.28 12.62 17.92
N ASP A 260 -17.33 12.62 16.97
CA ASP A 260 -16.30 13.65 16.87
C ASP A 260 -16.89 14.98 16.36
N GLU A 261 -16.43 16.10 16.93
CA GLU A 261 -16.80 17.44 16.46
C GLU A 261 -16.01 17.80 15.19
N LEU A 262 -16.62 17.58 14.03
CA LEU A 262 -15.97 17.78 12.73
C LEU A 262 -16.24 19.16 12.13
N GLY A 263 -15.23 19.68 11.41
CA GLY A 263 -15.36 20.85 10.56
C GLY A 263 -16.15 20.57 9.27
N PRO A 264 -16.23 21.53 8.35
CA PRO A 264 -16.98 21.40 7.10
C PRO A 264 -16.27 20.58 6.02
N PHE A 265 -15.07 20.07 6.29
CA PHE A 265 -14.22 19.40 5.31
C PHE A 265 -14.49 17.91 5.25
N ALA A 266 -14.23 17.29 4.09
CA ALA A 266 -14.28 15.85 3.99
C ALA A 266 -13.18 15.19 4.84
N ASN A 267 -13.52 14.07 5.44
CA ASN A 267 -12.68 13.32 6.35
C ASN A 267 -12.62 11.85 5.93
N VAL A 268 -11.60 11.15 6.41
CA VAL A 268 -11.39 9.73 6.16
C VAL A 268 -11.93 8.95 7.36
N PHE A 269 -12.70 7.90 7.10
CA PHE A 269 -13.35 7.06 8.11
C PHE A 269 -13.07 5.58 7.86
N VAL A 270 -13.24 4.75 8.89
CA VAL A 270 -13.36 3.30 8.75
C VAL A 270 -14.65 2.82 9.40
N ARG A 271 -15.41 1.99 8.67
CA ARG A 271 -16.53 1.20 9.19
C ARG A 271 -16.05 -0.22 9.51
N ASP A 272 -16.23 -0.66 10.75
CA ASP A 272 -16.17 -2.07 11.11
C ASP A 272 -17.56 -2.69 10.88
N ARG A 273 -17.69 -3.51 9.83
CA ARG A 273 -18.95 -4.16 9.47
C ARG A 273 -19.40 -5.20 10.50
N LEU A 274 -18.46 -5.78 11.26
CA LEU A 274 -18.81 -6.76 12.29
C LEU A 274 -19.49 -6.10 13.49
N THR A 275 -19.02 -4.92 13.89
CA THR A 275 -19.57 -4.21 15.06
C THR A 275 -20.59 -3.13 14.69
N GLY A 276 -20.64 -2.74 13.41
CA GLY A 276 -21.45 -1.61 12.95
C GLY A 276 -20.99 -0.27 13.51
N ARG A 277 -19.67 -0.10 13.73
CA ARG A 277 -19.11 1.14 14.27
C ARG A 277 -18.29 1.85 13.21
N THR A 278 -18.48 3.16 13.08
CA THR A 278 -17.63 4.04 12.28
C THR A 278 -16.66 4.78 13.18
N GLU A 279 -15.42 4.95 12.74
CA GLU A 279 -14.40 5.75 13.42
C GLU A 279 -13.68 6.70 12.47
N LEU A 280 -13.26 7.85 12.97
CA LEU A 280 -12.47 8.84 12.26
C LEU A 280 -11.01 8.37 12.13
N VAL A 281 -10.48 8.42 10.91
CA VAL A 281 -9.08 8.06 10.59
C VAL A 281 -8.21 9.29 10.40
N SER A 282 -8.73 10.35 9.79
CA SER A 282 -8.05 11.65 9.62
C SER A 282 -8.01 12.42 10.95
N VAL A 283 -7.33 11.83 11.94
CA VAL A 283 -7.23 12.28 13.33
C VAL A 283 -5.77 12.32 13.76
N ALA A 284 -5.38 13.31 14.55
CA ALA A 284 -4.03 13.38 15.10
C ALA A 284 -3.77 12.28 16.15
N SER A 285 -2.50 11.96 16.43
CA SER A 285 -2.13 10.97 17.47
C SER A 285 -2.63 11.34 18.88
N GLY A 286 -2.76 12.64 19.17
CA GLY A 286 -3.31 13.15 20.42
C GLY A 286 -4.85 13.23 20.47
N GLY A 287 -5.53 12.82 19.40
CA GLY A 287 -6.95 13.09 19.16
C GLY A 287 -7.20 14.44 18.49
N GLY A 288 -8.44 14.65 18.03
CA GLY A 288 -8.84 15.81 17.22
C GLY A 288 -8.71 15.54 15.71
N GLY A 289 -9.80 15.75 14.98
CA GLY A 289 -9.82 15.63 13.52
C GLY A 289 -8.94 16.69 12.86
N GLY A 290 -8.43 16.37 11.67
CA GLY A 290 -7.63 17.30 10.87
C GLY A 290 -8.39 18.61 10.56
N ASN A 291 -7.65 19.71 10.48
CA ASN A 291 -8.22 21.04 10.28
C ASN A 291 -8.55 21.41 8.83
N GLU A 292 -8.26 20.54 7.86
CA GLU A 292 -8.49 20.75 6.43
C GLU A 292 -8.95 19.45 5.75
N LEU A 293 -9.19 19.53 4.43
CA LEU A 293 -9.63 18.42 3.59
C LEU A 293 -8.70 17.20 3.69
N SER A 294 -9.29 16.03 3.92
CA SER A 294 -8.63 14.74 3.80
C SER A 294 -9.32 13.89 2.74
N GLY A 295 -8.52 13.24 1.90
CA GLY A 295 -8.94 12.34 0.85
C GLY A 295 -9.49 13.04 -0.38
N GLU A 296 -8.64 13.75 -1.12
CA GLU A 296 -9.03 14.37 -2.40
C GLU A 296 -8.98 13.35 -3.55
N ILE A 297 -10.11 13.21 -4.25
CA ILE A 297 -10.17 12.45 -5.50
C ILE A 297 -9.57 13.32 -6.62
N PHE A 298 -8.25 13.26 -6.77
CA PHE A 298 -7.48 14.10 -7.71
C PHE A 298 -7.72 13.74 -9.18
N THR A 299 -7.81 12.44 -9.48
CA THR A 299 -8.26 11.93 -10.79
C THR A 299 -9.31 10.85 -10.58
N SER A 300 -10.06 10.52 -11.64
CA SER A 300 -11.07 9.46 -11.55
C SER A 300 -10.50 8.13 -11.05
N TRP A 301 -9.20 7.85 -11.27
CA TRP A 301 -8.53 6.57 -10.90
C TRP A 301 -7.65 6.67 -9.65
N SER A 302 -7.70 7.80 -8.94
CA SER A 302 -6.95 8.00 -7.72
C SER A 302 -7.78 7.53 -6.54
N HIS A 303 -7.23 6.63 -5.74
CA HIS A 303 -7.82 6.23 -4.46
C HIS A 303 -7.24 7.13 -3.36
N PRO A 304 -8.04 8.04 -2.76
CA PRO A 304 -7.56 8.92 -1.71
C PRO A 304 -7.25 8.21 -0.38
N VAL A 305 -7.66 6.94 -0.27
CA VAL A 305 -7.51 6.10 0.91
C VAL A 305 -7.19 4.67 0.50
N SER A 306 -6.39 3.99 1.31
CA SER A 306 -6.06 2.56 1.17
C SER A 306 -5.96 1.91 2.56
N ILE A 307 -6.26 0.61 2.66
CA ILE A 307 -6.32 -0.12 3.92
C ILE A 307 -5.55 -1.44 3.85
N SER A 308 -4.82 -1.79 4.92
CA SER A 308 -4.12 -3.09 5.01
C SER A 308 -5.10 -4.27 5.08
N ALA A 309 -4.61 -5.48 4.79
CA ALA A 309 -5.45 -6.68 4.71
C ALA A 309 -6.21 -7.00 6.02
N ASP A 310 -5.57 -6.74 7.15
CA ASP A 310 -6.15 -6.89 8.50
C ASP A 310 -6.98 -5.68 8.96
N GLY A 311 -7.02 -4.63 8.14
CA GLY A 311 -7.66 -3.37 8.43
C GLY A 311 -6.86 -2.41 9.31
N ARG A 312 -5.73 -2.81 9.91
CA ARG A 312 -5.06 -2.05 10.97
C ARG A 312 -4.50 -0.71 10.50
N TYR A 313 -3.89 -0.68 9.33
CA TYR A 313 -3.23 0.50 8.78
C TYR A 313 -4.08 1.10 7.69
N VAL A 314 -4.31 2.42 7.77
CA VAL A 314 -5.02 3.17 6.73
C VAL A 314 -4.12 4.27 6.22
N ALA A 315 -3.76 4.21 4.94
CA ALA A 315 -3.05 5.29 4.26
C ALA A 315 -4.05 6.25 3.61
N PHE A 316 -3.81 7.55 3.69
CA PHE A 316 -4.68 8.57 3.11
C PHE A 316 -3.92 9.85 2.80
N ASP A 317 -4.38 10.62 1.82
CA ASP A 317 -3.87 11.98 1.58
C ASP A 317 -4.66 13.05 2.36
N SER A 318 -4.00 14.16 2.72
CA SER A 318 -4.63 15.25 3.46
C SER A 318 -3.89 16.58 3.27
N ARG A 319 -4.64 17.69 3.35
CA ARG A 319 -4.12 19.06 3.49
C ARG A 319 -4.01 19.54 4.93
N ALA A 320 -4.40 18.71 5.89
CA ALA A 320 -4.46 19.09 7.28
C ALA A 320 -3.05 19.27 7.87
N THR A 321 -2.84 20.44 8.49
CA THR A 321 -1.55 20.88 9.05
C THR A 321 -1.33 20.40 10.49
N ASP A 322 -2.31 19.70 11.07
CA ASP A 322 -2.36 19.35 12.48
C ASP A 322 -2.52 17.86 12.75
N LEU A 323 -2.51 17.02 11.71
CA LEU A 323 -2.47 15.55 11.86
C LEU A 323 -1.16 15.08 12.49
N VAL A 324 -0.05 15.76 12.18
CA VAL A 324 1.29 15.53 12.73
C VAL A 324 1.92 16.89 13.06
N SER A 325 2.67 16.96 14.16
CA SER A 325 3.33 18.21 14.57
C SER A 325 4.43 18.60 13.58
N GLY A 326 4.46 19.89 13.21
CA GLY A 326 5.48 20.42 12.30
C GLY A 326 5.16 20.21 10.82
N ASP A 327 3.95 19.74 10.50
CA ASP A 327 3.49 19.66 9.12
C ASP A 327 3.34 21.06 8.51
N GLY A 328 3.91 21.23 7.31
CA GLY A 328 4.04 22.51 6.63
C GLY A 328 2.78 22.92 5.84
N GLY A 329 1.78 22.04 5.78
CA GLY A 329 0.67 22.12 4.82
C GLY A 329 1.10 21.71 3.41
N GLY A 330 0.15 21.79 2.48
CA GLY A 330 0.27 21.13 1.17
C GLY A 330 -0.46 19.80 1.19
N TRP A 331 -0.48 19.08 0.07
CA TRP A 331 -1.01 17.73 0.05
C TRP A 331 0.05 16.74 0.48
N ASP A 332 -0.27 15.96 1.51
CA ASP A 332 0.64 14.99 2.08
C ASP A 332 -0.03 13.64 2.29
N VAL A 333 0.78 12.59 2.28
CA VAL A 333 0.33 11.23 2.54
C VAL A 333 0.62 10.88 3.99
N PHE A 334 -0.38 10.31 4.66
CA PHE A 334 -0.32 9.88 6.06
C PHE A 334 -0.72 8.41 6.18
N VAL A 335 -0.26 7.77 7.26
CA VAL A 335 -0.76 6.45 7.71
C VAL A 335 -1.23 6.55 9.14
N ARG A 336 -2.43 6.01 9.38
CA ARG A 336 -3.00 5.78 10.72
C ARG A 336 -2.82 4.32 11.10
N ASP A 337 -2.09 4.06 12.18
CA ASP A 337 -2.17 2.78 12.90
C ASP A 337 -3.36 2.84 13.85
N ARG A 338 -4.45 2.15 13.48
CA ARG A 338 -5.71 2.15 14.25
C ARG A 338 -5.59 1.42 15.58
N ALA A 339 -4.67 0.46 15.70
CA ALA A 339 -4.48 -0.29 16.93
C ALA A 339 -3.71 0.52 17.99
N LEU A 340 -2.73 1.32 17.56
CA LEU A 340 -1.94 2.18 18.45
C LEU A 340 -2.52 3.60 18.59
N GLY A 341 -3.40 4.01 17.67
CA GLY A 341 -3.92 5.37 17.62
C GLY A 341 -2.86 6.40 17.20
N LEU A 342 -1.92 5.99 16.35
CA LEU A 342 -0.81 6.83 15.88
C LEU A 342 -1.00 7.23 14.42
N THR A 343 -0.82 8.51 14.12
CA THR A 343 -0.77 9.06 12.76
C THR A 343 0.65 9.50 12.45
N SER A 344 1.18 9.06 11.31
CA SER A 344 2.53 9.38 10.85
C SER A 344 2.50 9.87 9.41
N LYS A 345 3.32 10.87 9.09
CA LYS A 345 3.51 11.37 7.73
C LYS A 345 4.41 10.41 6.95
N VAL A 346 3.98 10.06 5.74
CA VAL A 346 4.66 9.13 4.82
C VAL A 346 5.51 9.89 3.81
N SER A 347 4.97 10.99 3.25
CA SER A 347 5.59 11.84 2.22
C SER A 347 6.72 12.73 2.78
N LEU A 348 7.68 12.12 3.47
CA LEU A 348 8.87 12.79 3.98
C LEU A 348 9.98 12.74 2.94
N ASN A 349 10.75 13.81 2.84
CA ASN A 349 11.93 13.87 1.99
C ASN A 349 13.05 12.92 2.49
N ILE A 350 14.13 12.83 1.72
CA ILE A 350 15.26 11.92 2.03
C ILE A 350 15.89 12.17 3.42
N ASN A 351 15.70 13.36 4.01
CA ASN A 351 16.20 13.72 5.34
C ASN A 351 15.14 13.56 6.45
N GLY A 352 13.97 13.01 6.15
CA GLY A 352 12.87 12.87 7.10
C GLY A 352 12.15 14.19 7.44
N SER A 353 12.32 15.23 6.63
CA SER A 353 11.62 16.52 6.74
C SER A 353 10.46 16.60 5.74
N ASN A 354 9.70 17.70 5.75
CA ASN A 354 8.67 17.95 4.74
C ASN A 354 9.29 17.98 3.34
N ALA A 355 8.66 17.28 2.41
CA ALA A 355 9.01 17.32 0.99
C ALA A 355 8.65 18.68 0.36
N ASP A 356 9.28 18.99 -0.77
CA ASP A 356 9.12 20.28 -1.45
C ASP A 356 7.94 20.35 -2.44
N GLY A 357 7.12 19.30 -2.51
CA GLY A 357 5.97 19.19 -3.42
C GLY A 357 4.84 18.33 -2.87
N ASP A 358 3.69 18.44 -3.51
CA ASP A 358 2.45 17.76 -3.14
C ASP A 358 2.49 16.25 -3.44
N SER A 359 1.88 15.45 -2.56
CA SER A 359 1.80 13.99 -2.63
C SER A 359 0.37 13.48 -2.46
N PHE A 360 -0.02 12.45 -3.22
CA PHE A 360 -1.40 12.01 -3.38
C PHE A 360 -1.56 10.50 -3.56
N ALA A 361 -2.82 10.04 -3.51
CA ALA A 361 -3.28 8.74 -4.00
C ALA A 361 -2.48 7.55 -3.44
N PRO A 362 -2.43 7.39 -2.11
CA PRO A 362 -1.64 6.33 -1.51
C PRO A 362 -2.28 4.95 -1.67
N THR A 363 -1.45 3.93 -1.84
CA THR A 363 -1.84 2.52 -1.73
C THR A 363 -0.93 1.81 -0.73
N ILE A 364 -1.50 0.99 0.16
CA ILE A 364 -0.74 0.30 1.21
C ILE A 364 -0.73 -1.21 0.98
N SER A 365 0.43 -1.82 1.18
CA SER A 365 0.62 -3.28 1.14
C SER A 365 -0.22 -3.99 2.21
N ALA A 366 -0.50 -5.28 2.00
CA ALA A 366 -1.38 -6.09 2.85
C ALA A 366 -0.87 -6.17 4.30
N ASN A 367 0.45 -6.17 4.49
CA ASN A 367 1.10 -6.20 5.80
C ASN A 367 1.20 -4.81 6.48
N GLY A 368 0.84 -3.74 5.78
CA GLY A 368 0.89 -2.37 6.29
C GLY A 368 2.29 -1.75 6.38
N ARG A 369 3.33 -2.37 5.79
CA ARG A 369 4.73 -1.87 5.86
C ARG A 369 5.06 -0.90 4.74
N TYR A 370 4.60 -1.17 3.52
CA TYR A 370 4.95 -0.40 2.33
C TYR A 370 3.78 0.43 1.84
N VAL A 371 4.04 1.71 1.52
CA VAL A 371 3.06 2.64 0.96
C VAL A 371 3.57 3.16 -0.37
N SER A 372 2.86 2.87 -1.46
CA SER A 372 3.05 3.52 -2.74
C SER A 372 2.25 4.83 -2.79
N TYR A 373 2.78 5.88 -3.40
CA TYR A 373 2.10 7.15 -3.59
C TYR A 373 2.70 7.91 -4.77
N MET A 374 1.96 8.87 -5.33
CA MET A 374 2.50 9.78 -6.34
C MET A 374 2.89 11.12 -5.73
N SER A 375 3.95 11.74 -6.22
CA SER A 375 4.43 13.03 -5.70
C SER A 375 5.08 13.89 -6.77
N SER A 376 4.93 15.20 -6.63
CA SER A 376 5.59 16.23 -7.46
C SER A 376 6.89 16.75 -6.84
N ALA A 377 7.25 16.24 -5.65
CA ALA A 377 8.44 16.64 -4.91
C ALA A 377 9.72 16.14 -5.57
N SER A 378 10.76 16.99 -5.56
CA SER A 378 12.08 16.70 -6.13
C SER A 378 13.12 16.26 -5.08
N ASP A 379 12.73 16.17 -3.81
CA ASP A 379 13.63 15.87 -2.70
C ASP A 379 13.31 14.55 -1.95
N LEU A 380 12.39 13.73 -2.47
CA LEU A 380 12.03 12.43 -1.88
C LEU A 380 13.14 11.38 -1.98
N VAL A 381 13.93 11.42 -3.05
CA VAL A 381 15.08 10.55 -3.31
C VAL A 381 16.22 11.34 -3.94
N PRO A 382 17.49 10.87 -3.83
CA PRO A 382 18.60 11.52 -4.52
C PRO A 382 18.44 11.50 -6.04
N GLY A 383 18.77 12.61 -6.70
CA GLY A 383 18.84 12.66 -8.16
C GLY A 383 17.48 12.71 -8.85
N ASP A 384 16.42 13.14 -8.17
CA ASP A 384 15.17 13.52 -8.82
C ASP A 384 15.33 14.77 -9.68
N THR A 385 15.30 14.57 -11.00
CA THR A 385 15.45 15.69 -11.93
C THR A 385 14.29 15.83 -12.91
N ASN A 386 13.34 14.89 -12.87
CA ASN A 386 12.19 14.86 -13.77
C ASN A 386 10.90 15.41 -13.13
N GLY A 387 10.83 15.53 -11.80
CA GLY A 387 9.79 16.28 -11.10
C GLY A 387 10.00 17.81 -11.13
N LEU A 388 8.90 18.57 -11.19
CA LEU A 388 8.91 20.02 -10.96
C LEU A 388 7.95 20.33 -9.80
N PRO A 389 8.45 20.86 -8.66
CA PRO A 389 7.60 21.22 -7.53
C PRO A 389 6.46 22.17 -7.93
N GLY A 390 5.22 21.80 -7.56
CA GLY A 390 4.02 22.57 -7.89
C GLY A 390 3.53 22.41 -9.34
N SER A 391 3.99 21.37 -10.06
CA SER A 391 3.46 20.97 -11.36
C SER A 391 2.66 19.66 -11.28
N ASP A 392 1.91 19.34 -12.34
CA ASP A 392 1.22 18.04 -12.48
C ASP A 392 2.15 16.95 -13.06
N LEU A 393 3.47 17.09 -12.91
CA LEU A 393 4.47 16.09 -13.28
C LEU A 393 4.80 15.28 -12.04
N PHE A 394 4.14 14.14 -11.90
CA PHE A 394 4.29 13.25 -10.76
C PHE A 394 5.23 12.10 -11.08
N ASP A 395 5.98 11.69 -10.06
CA ASP A 395 6.67 10.41 -9.95
C ASP A 395 5.92 9.49 -8.98
N VAL A 396 6.16 8.19 -9.10
CA VAL A 396 5.58 7.17 -8.21
C VAL A 396 6.67 6.68 -7.27
N PHE A 397 6.41 6.73 -5.97
CA PHE A 397 7.33 6.34 -4.92
C PHE A 397 6.76 5.23 -4.06
N VAL A 398 7.63 4.45 -3.43
CA VAL A 398 7.29 3.53 -2.35
C VAL A 398 8.07 3.88 -1.10
N ARG A 399 7.35 4.09 0.00
CA ARG A 399 7.91 4.26 1.35
C ARG A 399 7.92 2.92 2.08
N ASP A 400 9.07 2.50 2.58
CA ASP A 400 9.13 1.51 3.66
C ASP A 400 8.92 2.22 5.00
N LEU A 401 7.78 1.99 5.67
CA LEU A 401 7.44 2.62 6.94
C LEU A 401 8.31 2.14 8.10
N ARG A 402 8.98 0.99 7.97
CA ARG A 402 9.89 0.46 8.98
C ARG A 402 11.27 1.09 8.84
N ALA A 403 11.81 1.12 7.62
CA ALA A 403 13.14 1.68 7.34
C ALA A 403 13.13 3.22 7.25
N GLY A 404 11.99 3.82 6.93
CA GLY A 404 11.90 5.26 6.71
C GLY A 404 12.62 5.70 5.42
N ILE A 405 12.56 4.88 4.36
CA ILE A 405 13.25 5.14 3.08
C ILE A 405 12.22 5.19 1.95
N ASN A 406 12.43 6.11 1.00
CA ASN A 406 11.68 6.20 -0.25
C ASN A 406 12.45 5.52 -1.38
N THR A 407 11.74 4.81 -2.26
CA THR A 407 12.27 4.29 -3.52
C THR A 407 11.40 4.77 -4.67
N ARG A 408 11.99 5.28 -5.76
CA ARG A 408 11.25 5.65 -6.97
C ARG A 408 10.89 4.39 -7.76
N ALA A 409 9.61 4.22 -8.08
CA ALA A 409 9.09 3.06 -8.79
C ALA A 409 9.09 3.23 -10.32
N ASN A 410 8.84 4.45 -10.82
CA ASN A 410 8.79 4.75 -12.25
C ASN A 410 10.19 4.98 -12.85
N VAL A 411 11.05 3.97 -12.70
CA VAL A 411 12.37 3.91 -13.31
C VAL A 411 12.43 2.75 -14.30
N ASP A 412 13.37 2.77 -15.25
CA ASP A 412 13.59 1.65 -16.16
C ASP A 412 14.23 0.43 -15.45
N SER A 413 14.42 -0.68 -16.16
CA SER A 413 15.04 -1.89 -15.57
C SER A 413 16.50 -1.72 -15.13
N SER A 414 17.16 -0.62 -15.50
CA SER A 414 18.51 -0.26 -15.02
C SER A 414 18.50 0.67 -13.80
N GLY A 415 17.32 1.17 -13.41
CA GLY A 415 17.16 2.17 -12.36
C GLY A 415 17.21 3.62 -12.87
N SER A 416 17.24 3.85 -14.18
CA SER A 416 17.24 5.20 -14.75
C SER A 416 15.84 5.81 -14.66
N GLU A 417 15.75 7.07 -14.26
CA GLU A 417 14.48 7.78 -14.10
C GLU A 417 13.69 7.94 -15.41
N ALA A 418 12.37 8.08 -15.28
CA ALA A 418 11.49 8.46 -16.39
C ALA A 418 11.95 9.79 -17.03
N GLU A 419 11.77 9.91 -18.34
CA GLU A 419 12.26 11.07 -19.07
C GLU A 419 11.61 12.39 -18.60
N TYR A 420 12.38 13.48 -18.64
CA TYR A 420 11.93 14.80 -18.20
C TYR A 420 10.62 15.24 -18.87
N GLY A 421 9.67 15.73 -18.07
CA GLY A 421 8.36 16.18 -18.54
C GLY A 421 7.34 15.06 -18.75
N SER A 422 7.69 13.82 -18.42
CA SER A 422 6.73 12.73 -18.30
C SER A 422 5.93 12.81 -17.01
N ARG A 423 4.78 12.15 -16.98
CA ARG A 423 3.86 12.08 -15.85
C ARG A 423 3.59 10.60 -15.55
N SER A 424 3.82 10.20 -14.31
CA SER A 424 3.56 8.85 -13.81
C SER A 424 2.60 8.91 -12.63
N GLU A 425 1.57 8.06 -12.60
CA GLU A 425 0.47 8.21 -11.64
C GLU A 425 -0.11 6.88 -11.17
N ASN A 426 -0.88 6.95 -10.08
CA ASN A 426 -1.72 5.88 -9.55
C ASN A 426 -0.94 4.58 -9.31
N GLY A 427 0.16 4.66 -8.56
CA GLY A 427 0.93 3.50 -8.14
C GLY A 427 0.12 2.57 -7.22
N SER A 428 -0.24 1.39 -7.72
CA SER A 428 -0.92 0.32 -6.99
C SER A 428 0.11 -0.72 -6.53
N ILE A 429 0.25 -0.89 -5.22
CA ILE A 429 1.23 -1.81 -4.62
C ILE A 429 0.64 -3.20 -4.33
N SER A 430 1.44 -4.23 -4.55
CA SER A 430 1.11 -5.62 -4.21
C SER A 430 1.12 -5.88 -2.69
N GLY A 431 0.54 -7.01 -2.27
CA GLY A 431 0.31 -7.34 -0.87
C GLY A 431 1.60 -7.50 -0.05
N ASP A 432 2.67 -7.99 -0.68
CA ASP A 432 4.00 -8.11 -0.06
C ASP A 432 4.81 -6.80 -0.12
N GLY A 433 4.39 -5.84 -0.96
CA GLY A 433 5.12 -4.59 -1.20
C GLY A 433 6.16 -4.66 -2.33
N GLY A 434 6.41 -5.83 -2.92
CA GLY A 434 7.54 -6.05 -3.83
C GLY A 434 7.29 -5.69 -5.28
N SER A 435 6.06 -5.35 -5.64
CA SER A 435 5.69 -4.91 -6.99
C SER A 435 4.70 -3.76 -6.97
N VAL A 436 4.85 -2.81 -7.91
CA VAL A 436 3.96 -1.67 -8.11
C VAL A 436 3.54 -1.57 -9.57
N ALA A 437 2.23 -1.57 -9.83
CA ALA A 437 1.67 -1.22 -11.13
C ALA A 437 1.36 0.27 -11.17
N PHE A 438 1.65 0.94 -12.28
CA PHE A 438 1.41 2.38 -12.44
C PHE A 438 1.23 2.74 -13.91
N ARG A 439 0.62 3.90 -14.18
CA ARG A 439 0.55 4.44 -15.54
C ARG A 439 1.63 5.48 -15.77
N SER A 440 2.15 5.56 -16.99
CA SER A 440 3.12 6.59 -17.37
C SER A 440 3.05 6.89 -18.87
N ASN A 441 3.39 8.11 -19.26
CA ASN A 441 3.63 8.49 -20.67
C ASN A 441 5.14 8.57 -21.01
N ALA A 442 6.01 8.09 -20.11
CA ALA A 442 7.45 8.10 -20.29
C ALA A 442 7.91 7.02 -21.27
N ARG A 443 8.63 7.44 -22.33
CA ARG A 443 9.05 6.55 -23.42
C ARG A 443 10.32 5.74 -23.14
N ASN A 444 10.92 5.93 -21.98
CA ASN A 444 12.21 5.33 -21.64
C ASN A 444 12.12 4.27 -20.53
N LEU A 445 10.93 3.97 -20.00
CA LEU A 445 10.75 2.95 -18.96
C LEU A 445 10.99 1.53 -19.48
N VAL A 446 10.67 1.29 -20.74
CA VAL A 446 10.93 0.02 -21.44
C VAL A 446 11.48 0.27 -22.84
N PRO A 447 12.32 -0.61 -23.38
CA PRO A 447 12.74 -0.51 -24.77
C PRO A 447 11.55 -0.65 -25.72
N GLY A 448 11.49 0.21 -26.74
CA GLY A 448 10.50 0.09 -27.80
C GLY A 448 9.16 0.79 -27.54
N ASP A 449 9.06 1.57 -26.46
CA ASP A 449 7.98 2.54 -26.28
C ASP A 449 8.09 3.67 -27.31
N ASN A 450 7.18 3.69 -28.28
CA ASN A 450 7.24 4.64 -29.40
C ASN A 450 5.89 5.27 -29.73
N ASN A 451 4.84 4.99 -28.97
CA ASN A 451 3.48 5.43 -29.29
C ASN A 451 3.19 6.86 -28.77
N ASN A 452 4.01 7.40 -27.85
CA ASN A 452 3.78 8.67 -27.13
C ASN A 452 2.44 8.72 -26.38
N LEU A 453 1.91 7.56 -25.99
CA LEU A 453 0.65 7.42 -25.28
C LEU A 453 0.93 7.06 -23.82
N THR A 454 -0.11 7.15 -22.99
CA THR A 454 -0.03 6.61 -21.64
C THR A 454 -0.15 5.09 -21.70
N ASP A 455 0.79 4.40 -21.06
CA ASP A 455 0.84 2.95 -20.92
C ASP A 455 0.79 2.54 -19.45
N VAL A 456 0.47 1.28 -19.20
CA VAL A 456 0.50 0.68 -17.85
C VAL A 456 1.75 -0.17 -17.72
N PHE A 457 2.50 0.07 -16.65
CA PHE A 457 3.76 -0.58 -16.34
C PHE A 457 3.67 -1.33 -15.01
N LEU A 458 4.51 -2.35 -14.86
CA LEU A 458 4.74 -3.07 -13.63
C LEU A 458 6.22 -2.97 -13.27
N ARG A 459 6.50 -2.39 -12.11
CA ARG A 459 7.81 -2.40 -11.47
C ARG A 459 7.86 -3.52 -10.46
N HIS A 460 8.78 -4.46 -10.65
CA HIS A 460 9.27 -5.32 -9.58
C HIS A 460 10.39 -4.59 -8.87
N LEU A 461 10.24 -4.37 -7.56
CA LEU A 461 11.24 -3.69 -6.76
C LEU A 461 12.38 -4.64 -6.35
N GLY A 462 12.13 -5.96 -6.42
CA GLY A 462 13.11 -7.05 -6.38
C GLY A 462 13.48 -7.51 -4.97
N ASP A 463 13.59 -8.82 -4.73
CA ASP A 463 13.97 -9.44 -3.45
C ASP A 463 15.32 -10.14 -3.69
N ALA A 464 16.42 -9.38 -3.66
CA ALA A 464 17.72 -9.88 -4.08
C ALA A 464 18.40 -10.71 -2.99
N ASP A 465 18.07 -10.48 -1.72
CA ASP A 465 18.60 -11.29 -0.62
C ASP A 465 17.75 -12.55 -0.33
N GLY A 466 16.51 -12.59 -0.85
CA GLY A 466 15.62 -13.76 -0.82
C GLY A 466 14.92 -13.96 0.52
N ASP A 467 14.86 -12.94 1.38
CA ASP A 467 14.23 -13.01 2.70
C ASP A 467 12.69 -12.93 2.64
N GLY A 468 12.14 -12.63 1.47
CA GLY A 468 10.70 -12.56 1.22
C GLY A 468 10.06 -11.24 1.62
N ALA A 469 10.87 -10.20 1.90
CA ALA A 469 10.42 -8.83 2.10
C ALA A 469 11.20 -7.93 1.15
N TRP A 470 10.48 -7.21 0.28
CA TRP A 470 11.13 -6.17 -0.50
C TRP A 470 11.65 -5.08 0.43
N ASP A 471 12.95 -4.82 0.51
CA ASP A 471 13.45 -3.66 1.21
C ASP A 471 14.69 -3.04 0.54
N PRO A 472 15.13 -1.85 0.94
CA PRO A 472 16.22 -1.16 0.27
C PRO A 472 17.54 -1.96 0.24
N PHE A 473 17.67 -3.00 1.07
CA PHE A 473 18.84 -3.89 1.13
C PHE A 473 18.83 -4.96 0.01
N ASP A 474 17.71 -5.12 -0.69
CA ASP A 474 17.59 -5.93 -1.91
C ASP A 474 18.28 -5.34 -3.14
N THR A 475 18.98 -4.22 -2.97
CA THR A 475 19.86 -3.72 -4.02
C THR A 475 21.16 -4.52 -4.12
N CYS A 476 21.42 -5.47 -3.21
CA CYS A 476 22.70 -6.19 -3.16
C CYS A 476 22.62 -7.68 -2.71
N PRO A 477 22.63 -8.67 -3.64
CA PRO A 477 22.64 -10.10 -3.29
C PRO A 477 23.96 -10.56 -2.62
N MET A 478 23.98 -11.62 -1.80
CA MET A 478 25.20 -12.14 -1.11
C MET A 478 26.42 -12.51 -2.00
N ASN A 479 26.30 -12.43 -3.33
CA ASN A 479 27.38 -12.68 -4.29
C ASN A 479 27.79 -11.45 -5.12
N SER A 480 27.22 -10.26 -4.84
CA SER A 480 27.69 -8.98 -5.37
C SER A 480 28.80 -8.40 -4.50
N ASP A 481 29.20 -7.18 -4.84
CA ASP A 481 30.25 -6.36 -4.21
C ASP A 481 29.54 -5.01 -3.97
N CYS A 482 28.80 -4.92 -2.85
CA CYS A 482 27.85 -3.81 -2.59
C CYS A 482 28.55 -2.46 -2.49
N ASP A 483 29.74 -2.48 -1.92
CA ASP A 483 30.54 -1.31 -1.63
C ASP A 483 31.52 -0.95 -2.77
N SER A 484 31.52 -1.77 -3.83
CA SER A 484 32.33 -1.59 -5.04
C SER A 484 33.84 -1.59 -4.78
N ASP A 485 34.29 -2.31 -3.76
CA ASP A 485 35.69 -2.39 -3.35
C ASP A 485 36.50 -3.49 -4.09
N SER A 486 35.83 -4.23 -4.97
CA SER A 486 36.34 -5.39 -5.73
C SER A 486 36.45 -6.70 -4.94
N VAL A 487 35.78 -6.82 -3.79
CA VAL A 487 35.64 -8.04 -3.00
C VAL A 487 34.16 -8.44 -2.92
N PRO A 488 33.79 -9.69 -3.28
CA PRO A 488 32.40 -10.11 -3.15
C PRO A 488 31.96 -10.24 -1.68
N ASP A 489 30.76 -9.75 -1.35
CA ASP A 489 30.17 -9.69 -0.01
C ASP A 489 30.23 -11.03 0.75
N GLY A 490 30.03 -12.15 0.04
CA GLY A 490 30.08 -13.49 0.63
C GLY A 490 31.46 -13.92 1.15
N VAL A 491 32.52 -13.18 0.81
CA VAL A 491 33.89 -13.33 1.35
C VAL A 491 34.43 -12.03 1.95
N ASP A 492 33.62 -10.98 1.97
CA ASP A 492 33.98 -9.67 2.51
C ASP A 492 33.86 -9.66 4.03
N ASN A 493 34.84 -9.07 4.71
CA ASN A 493 34.82 -8.87 6.15
C ASN A 493 34.10 -7.59 6.60
N CYS A 494 33.76 -6.69 5.68
CA CYS A 494 32.84 -5.57 5.83
C CYS A 494 32.04 -5.35 4.53
N PRO A 495 31.03 -6.20 4.23
CA PRO A 495 30.29 -6.18 2.96
C PRO A 495 29.68 -4.83 2.52
N ASN A 496 29.52 -3.87 3.44
CA ASN A 496 28.96 -2.55 3.14
C ASN A 496 29.92 -1.39 3.44
N TRP A 497 31.23 -1.65 3.53
CA TRP A 497 32.23 -0.61 3.76
C TRP A 497 33.47 -0.79 2.89
N PRO A 498 33.73 0.15 1.94
CA PRO A 498 34.73 -0.05 0.89
C PRO A 498 36.13 -0.29 1.46
N ASN A 499 36.61 -1.54 1.47
CA ASN A 499 37.83 -1.88 2.20
C ASN A 499 38.83 -2.78 1.48
N ALA A 500 38.67 -3.09 0.19
CA ALA A 500 39.45 -3.86 -0.82
C ALA A 500 40.64 -4.73 -0.35
N THR A 501 41.48 -4.16 0.50
CA THR A 501 42.52 -4.81 1.28
C THR A 501 42.01 -5.74 2.39
N GLN A 502 40.71 -5.72 2.70
CA GLN A 502 40.09 -6.51 3.78
C GLN A 502 40.72 -6.20 5.14
N THR A 503 41.06 -4.92 5.35
CA THR A 503 41.61 -4.44 6.62
C THR A 503 40.47 -3.84 7.42
N LEU A 504 40.10 -4.49 8.51
CA LEU A 504 39.09 -3.96 9.43
C LEU A 504 39.49 -2.57 9.97
N PRO A 505 38.50 -1.73 10.32
CA PRO A 505 38.77 -0.43 10.92
C PRO A 505 39.60 -0.53 12.21
N PRO A 506 40.22 0.58 12.66
CA PRO A 506 41.00 0.60 13.89
C PRO A 506 40.15 0.49 15.18
N TRP A 507 38.82 0.47 15.07
CA TRP A 507 37.88 0.27 16.17
C TRP A 507 37.30 -1.17 16.20
N PRO A 508 36.67 -1.59 17.31
CA PRO A 508 36.09 -2.93 17.40
C PRO A 508 34.88 -3.10 16.47
N VAL A 509 34.90 -4.14 15.62
CA VAL A 509 33.78 -4.59 14.79
C VAL A 509 33.20 -5.88 15.40
N PRO A 510 32.00 -5.85 16.01
CA PRO A 510 31.36 -7.04 16.55
C PRO A 510 30.88 -8.00 15.45
N ALA A 511 30.50 -9.23 15.82
CA ALA A 511 29.93 -10.16 14.86
C ALA A 511 28.52 -9.73 14.45
N GLY A 512 28.23 -9.75 13.14
CA GLY A 512 26.94 -9.27 12.62
C GLY A 512 26.87 -7.76 12.46
N ASP A 513 28.02 -7.12 12.21
CA ASP A 513 28.21 -5.72 11.84
C ASP A 513 28.72 -5.70 10.38
N PRO A 514 27.81 -5.60 9.38
CA PRO A 514 28.15 -5.74 7.97
C PRO A 514 28.66 -4.44 7.35
N ASP A 515 28.44 -3.29 7.96
CA ASP A 515 28.98 -2.00 7.53
C ASP A 515 30.20 -1.55 8.35
N CYS A 516 30.62 -2.32 9.35
CA CYS A 516 31.83 -2.10 10.15
C CYS A 516 31.88 -0.75 10.87
N ASP A 517 30.72 -0.20 11.23
CA ASP A 517 30.60 1.05 11.98
C ASP A 517 30.81 0.88 13.50
N GLY A 518 30.89 -0.38 13.98
CA GLY A 518 31.10 -0.77 15.36
C GLY A 518 29.83 -1.20 16.11
N PHE A 519 28.69 -1.30 15.43
CA PHE A 519 27.40 -1.73 15.99
C PHE A 519 26.85 -2.94 15.22
N THR A 520 26.20 -3.88 15.92
CA THR A 520 25.61 -5.03 15.23
C THR A 520 24.28 -4.64 14.61
N SER A 521 23.89 -5.28 13.51
CA SER A 521 22.59 -5.00 12.89
C SER A 521 21.39 -5.26 13.81
N ASN A 522 21.54 -6.12 14.83
CA ASN A 522 20.51 -6.32 15.84
C ASN A 522 20.41 -5.11 16.80
N THR A 523 21.56 -4.57 17.19
CA THR A 523 21.64 -3.35 17.99
C THR A 523 21.04 -2.19 17.22
N GLU A 524 21.45 -2.00 15.98
CA GLU A 524 21.02 -0.90 15.13
C GLU A 524 19.52 -0.94 14.83
N LYS A 525 18.98 -2.12 14.51
CA LYS A 525 17.52 -2.32 14.39
C LYS A 525 16.78 -1.97 15.68
N ALA A 526 17.36 -2.27 16.85
CA ALA A 526 16.76 -1.98 18.14
C ALA A 526 16.83 -0.49 18.50
N VAL A 527 17.90 0.21 18.09
CA VAL A 527 18.07 1.65 18.30
C VAL A 527 17.55 2.51 17.15
N GLY A 528 17.01 1.91 16.10
CA GLY A 528 16.44 2.65 14.97
C GLY A 528 17.49 3.37 14.12
N THR A 529 18.68 2.78 13.98
CA THR A 529 19.69 3.18 12.98
C THR A 529 19.74 2.22 11.80
N ALA A 530 20.35 2.67 10.69
CA ALA A 530 20.38 1.97 9.40
C ALA A 530 21.49 0.90 9.40
N PRO A 531 21.17 -0.40 9.50
CA PRO A 531 22.13 -1.44 9.84
C PRO A 531 23.21 -1.81 8.82
N LEU A 532 23.13 -1.20 7.63
CA LEU A 532 24.00 -1.45 6.49
C LEU A 532 24.63 -0.16 5.98
N ALA A 533 24.50 0.94 6.72
CA ALA A 533 24.99 2.24 6.30
C ALA A 533 26.16 2.64 7.19
N HIS A 534 27.38 2.54 6.68
CA HIS A 534 28.59 2.96 7.42
C HIS A 534 28.55 4.45 7.78
N CYS A 535 28.03 5.28 6.86
CA CYS A 535 27.94 6.73 7.02
C CYS A 535 26.64 7.29 6.40
N GLY A 536 26.07 8.31 7.04
CA GLY A 536 24.90 9.03 6.53
C GLY A 536 23.86 9.35 7.60
N SER A 537 22.72 9.88 7.17
CA SER A 537 21.58 10.12 8.06
C SER A 537 21.09 8.79 8.62
N ASN A 538 20.98 8.71 9.95
CA ASN A 538 20.47 7.51 10.65
C ASN A 538 21.39 6.28 10.61
N ALA A 539 22.59 6.35 10.01
CA ALA A 539 23.58 5.28 9.97
C ALA A 539 24.10 4.90 11.37
N TRP A 540 24.61 5.90 12.10
CA TRP A 540 25.47 5.64 13.26
C TRP A 540 24.78 5.94 14.59
N PRO A 541 24.79 5.04 15.59
CA PRO A 541 24.27 5.32 16.92
C PRO A 541 25.11 6.34 17.73
N ALA A 542 26.35 6.60 17.34
CA ALA A 542 27.21 7.56 18.02
C ALA A 542 27.08 9.01 17.50
N ASP A 543 26.49 9.21 16.31
CA ASP A 543 26.14 10.53 15.75
C ASP A 543 24.62 10.77 15.87
N VAL A 544 24.19 11.02 17.11
CA VAL A 544 22.78 11.12 17.49
C VAL A 544 22.09 12.31 16.78
N ASN A 545 22.84 13.36 16.43
CA ASN A 545 22.30 14.55 15.76
C ASN A 545 22.58 14.64 14.24
N ASN A 546 23.20 13.60 13.63
CA ASN A 546 23.49 13.48 12.20
C ASN A 546 24.35 14.63 11.63
N ASN A 547 25.34 15.10 12.38
CA ASN A 547 26.25 16.17 11.91
C ASN A 547 27.58 15.65 11.32
N GLY A 548 27.77 14.34 11.29
CA GLY A 548 28.97 13.66 10.77
C GLY A 548 30.09 13.47 11.80
N PHE A 549 29.88 13.88 13.06
CA PHE A 549 30.86 13.80 14.13
C PHE A 549 30.25 13.22 15.41
N SER A 550 30.97 12.28 16.03
CA SER A 550 30.68 11.88 17.40
C SER A 550 31.33 12.87 18.37
N GLU A 551 30.59 13.86 18.85
CA GLU A 551 31.14 14.94 19.68
C GLU A 551 30.28 15.27 20.91
N ILE A 552 30.56 16.41 21.55
CA ILE A 552 29.91 16.76 22.81
C ILE A 552 28.43 17.10 22.63
N SER A 553 28.04 17.54 21.43
CA SER A 553 26.65 17.86 21.09
C SER A 553 25.76 16.61 21.14
N ASP A 554 26.29 15.44 20.76
CA ASP A 554 25.59 14.16 20.82
C ASP A 554 25.44 13.65 22.27
N VAL A 555 26.46 13.84 23.10
CA VAL A 555 26.38 13.54 24.55
C VAL A 555 25.32 14.41 25.21
N VAL A 556 25.27 15.69 24.85
CA VAL A 556 24.25 16.62 25.35
C VAL A 556 22.85 16.18 24.91
N ALA A 557 22.70 15.69 23.68
CA ALA A 557 21.43 15.16 23.19
C ALA A 557 20.97 13.97 24.04
N LEU A 558 21.83 12.98 24.31
CA LEU A 558 21.53 11.84 25.20
C LEU A 558 21.15 12.25 26.62
N VAL A 559 21.89 13.20 27.20
CA VAL A 559 21.62 13.67 28.57
C VAL A 559 20.24 14.30 28.70
N ASN A 560 19.69 14.92 27.64
CA ASN A 560 18.34 15.50 27.67
C ASN A 560 17.24 14.46 27.84
N TYR A 561 17.50 13.18 27.50
CA TYR A 561 16.52 12.09 27.57
C TYR A 561 16.82 11.09 28.69
N PHE A 562 17.78 11.39 29.58
CA PHE A 562 18.19 10.51 30.68
C PHE A 562 17.00 10.09 31.57
N TRP A 563 16.92 8.80 31.91
CA TRP A 563 15.82 8.11 32.62
C TRP A 563 14.49 7.96 31.86
N LEU A 564 14.41 8.35 30.58
CA LEU A 564 13.22 8.08 29.79
C LEU A 564 13.26 6.65 29.22
N ALA A 565 12.10 6.01 29.20
CA ALA A 565 11.93 4.78 28.44
C ALA A 565 12.00 5.10 26.94
N VAL A 566 12.55 4.16 26.20
CA VAL A 566 12.37 4.10 24.74
C VAL A 566 10.90 3.73 24.50
N PRO A 567 10.24 4.45 23.60
CA PRO A 567 9.13 5.39 23.84
C PRO A 567 8.72 5.70 25.31
N PRO A 568 8.70 6.98 25.73
CA PRO A 568 8.52 8.23 24.96
C PRO A 568 9.79 8.88 24.35
N ALA A 569 10.99 8.31 24.48
CA ALA A 569 12.19 8.74 23.74
C ALA A 569 12.29 8.05 22.37
N LEU A 570 13.00 8.65 21.40
CA LEU A 570 13.30 7.98 20.13
C LEU A 570 14.24 6.78 20.38
N ALA A 571 14.11 5.71 19.59
CA ALA A 571 14.94 4.50 19.74
C ALA A 571 16.45 4.78 19.69
N ARG A 572 16.84 5.87 19.01
CA ARG A 572 18.22 6.28 18.72
C ARG A 572 19.09 6.61 19.91
N TYR A 573 18.52 6.60 21.12
CA TYR A 573 19.19 7.05 22.34
C TYR A 573 19.53 5.91 23.31
N ASP A 574 19.22 4.65 22.99
CA ASP A 574 19.46 3.46 23.83
C ASP A 574 20.54 2.56 23.21
N ILE A 575 21.77 3.08 23.16
CA ILE A 575 22.91 2.47 22.46
C ILE A 575 23.70 1.47 23.29
N ALA A 576 23.39 1.32 24.59
CA ALA A 576 24.02 0.36 25.47
C ALA A 576 23.13 -0.06 26.65
N PRO A 577 23.31 -1.27 27.19
CA PRO A 577 24.18 -2.37 26.72
C PRO A 577 23.71 -2.96 25.38
N ASP A 578 24.46 -3.92 24.84
CA ASP A 578 24.10 -4.65 23.61
C ASP A 578 23.69 -6.10 23.97
N PRO A 579 22.41 -6.50 23.79
CA PRO A 579 21.31 -5.73 23.20
C PRO A 579 20.76 -4.61 24.11
N PRO A 580 20.13 -3.57 23.53
CA PRO A 580 19.58 -2.41 24.25
C PRO A 580 18.59 -2.77 25.36
N ASN A 581 18.52 -1.92 26.39
CA ASN A 581 17.77 -2.26 27.61
C ASN A 581 16.38 -1.59 27.71
N GLY A 582 16.04 -0.73 26.75
CA GLY A 582 14.79 0.01 26.66
C GLY A 582 14.80 1.36 27.39
N PHE A 583 15.95 1.84 27.87
CA PHE A 583 16.07 3.10 28.62
C PHE A 583 17.30 3.88 28.21
N VAL A 584 17.19 5.21 28.24
CA VAL A 584 18.35 6.09 28.16
C VAL A 584 18.96 6.24 29.55
N ASP A 585 20.12 5.63 29.77
CA ASP A 585 20.82 5.59 31.04
C ASP A 585 22.32 5.93 30.93
N ILE A 586 23.06 5.67 32.02
CA ILE A 586 24.48 6.05 32.11
C ILE A 586 25.36 5.17 31.21
N THR A 587 24.92 3.96 30.91
CA THR A 587 25.65 3.02 30.05
C THR A 587 25.64 3.50 28.60
N ASP A 588 24.58 4.15 28.14
CA ASP A 588 24.53 4.83 26.83
C ASP A 588 25.55 5.96 26.73
N ILE A 589 25.58 6.83 27.74
CA ILE A 589 26.53 7.94 27.79
C ILE A 589 27.97 7.42 27.79
N VAL A 590 28.26 6.38 28.58
CA VAL A 590 29.60 5.78 28.66
C VAL A 590 29.98 5.09 27.35
N ARG A 591 29.03 4.45 26.66
CA ARG A 591 29.24 3.84 25.34
C ARG A 591 29.60 4.93 24.33
N MET A 592 28.87 6.04 24.31
CA MET A 592 29.13 7.15 23.40
C MET A 592 30.52 7.76 23.59
N LEU A 593 30.99 7.90 24.84
CA LEU A 593 32.35 8.40 25.11
C LEU A 593 33.44 7.52 24.48
N GLY A 594 33.15 6.25 24.19
CA GLY A 594 34.05 5.35 23.48
C GLY A 594 34.27 5.71 22.00
N PHE A 595 33.35 6.47 21.41
CA PHE A 595 33.39 6.91 20.00
C PHE A 595 33.68 8.41 19.87
N PHE A 596 33.93 9.10 20.99
CA PHE A 596 34.16 10.54 20.99
C PHE A 596 35.35 10.97 20.14
N GLY A 597 35.14 11.94 19.26
CA GLY A 597 36.14 12.46 18.33
C GLY A 597 36.34 11.59 17.10
N GLN A 598 35.55 10.53 16.92
CA GLN A 598 35.47 9.82 15.65
C GLN A 598 34.65 10.65 14.65
N GLN A 599 35.09 10.59 13.39
CA GLN A 599 34.44 11.22 12.25
C GLN A 599 34.10 10.12 11.27
N CYS A 600 32.90 10.17 10.70
CA CYS A 600 32.56 9.31 9.58
C CYS A 600 33.47 9.67 8.39
N SER A 601 34.40 8.78 8.03
CA SER A 601 35.11 8.91 6.75
C SER A 601 34.25 8.27 5.68
N PRO A 602 33.94 9.00 4.60
CA PRO A 602 33.18 8.46 3.48
C PRO A 602 33.92 7.35 2.75
#